data_AF-A0A2V3IB35-F1
#
_entry.id   AF-A0A2V3IB35-F1
#
_cell.length_a   1.000
_cell.length_b   1.000
_cell.length_c   1.000
_cell.angle_alpha   90.00
_cell.angle_beta   90.00
_cell.angle_gamma   90.00
#
_symmetry.space_group_name_H-M   'P 1'
#
loop_
_entity.id
_entity.type
_entity.pdbx_description
1 polymer ?
#
loop_
_entity_poly.entity_id
_entity_poly.type
_entity_poly.pdbx_seq_one_letter_code
_entity_poly.pdbx_strand_id
1 'polypeptide(L)' 'MSRLEFDFEPLNKVLDGKEITKDDAYEVFSYSKYNSEKIFKVASNLRDSHKGKVVSFSKKVFFNIVNLCRDTC' A
#
# COMPACT_ATOMS: atom_id res chain seq x y z
N MET A 1 17.85 -18.22 -10.64
CA MET A 1 17.83 -17.61 -9.30
C MET A 1 16.45 -17.83 -8.71
N SER A 2 16.35 -18.70 -7.69
CA SER A 2 15.10 -19.04 -7.03
C SER A 2 14.60 -17.84 -6.22
N ARG A 3 13.47 -17.27 -6.67
CA ARG A 3 12.87 -16.00 -6.23
C ARG A 3 12.07 -16.15 -4.92
N LEU A 4 12.60 -16.90 -3.94
CA LEU A 4 11.99 -17.01 -2.61
C LEU A 4 12.49 -15.84 -1.76
N GLU A 5 12.06 -14.63 -2.07
CA GLU A 5 12.40 -13.46 -1.26
C GLU A 5 11.10 -12.93 -0.67
N PHE A 6 10.70 -13.47 0.49
CA PHE A 6 10.24 -12.79 1.72
C PHE A 6 9.83 -13.88 2.72
N ASP A 7 10.30 -13.82 3.98
CA ASP A 7 9.91 -14.75 5.06
C ASP A 7 8.45 -14.58 5.54
N PHE A 8 7.65 -13.78 4.83
CA PHE A 8 6.31 -13.39 5.23
C PHE A 8 5.32 -13.63 4.08
N GLU A 9 4.49 -14.66 4.28
CA GLU A 9 3.63 -15.27 3.27
C GLU A 9 2.63 -14.28 2.64
N PRO A 10 1.98 -13.37 3.39
CA PRO A 10 1.07 -12.39 2.79
C PRO A 10 1.73 -11.48 1.76
N LEU A 11 3.00 -11.09 1.95
CA LEU A 11 3.71 -10.27 0.97
C LEU A 11 4.09 -11.06 -0.29
N ASN A 12 4.35 -12.36 -0.17
CA ASN A 12 4.58 -13.23 -1.33
C ASN A 12 3.32 -13.38 -2.17
N LYS A 13 2.15 -13.61 -1.53
CA LYS A 13 0.85 -13.63 -2.23
C LYS A 13 0.64 -12.37 -3.05
N VAL A 14 0.92 -11.20 -2.47
CA VAL A 14 0.78 -9.91 -3.15
C VAL A 14 1.70 -9.79 -4.36
N LEU A 15 2.95 -10.23 -4.26
CA LEU A 15 3.91 -10.21 -5.38
C LEU A 15 3.55 -11.19 -6.50
N ASP A 16 2.92 -12.30 -6.15
CA ASP A 16 2.34 -13.24 -7.10
C ASP A 16 1.08 -12.70 -7.78
N GLY A 17 0.61 -11.51 -7.40
CA GLY A 17 -0.62 -10.91 -7.91
C GLY A 17 -1.90 -11.58 -7.38
N LYS A 18 -1.81 -12.33 -6.28
CA LYS A 18 -2.96 -12.96 -5.63
C LYS A 18 -3.67 -11.95 -4.74
N GLU A 19 -4.98 -12.08 -4.64
CA GLU A 19 -5.74 -11.36 -3.64
C GLU A 19 -5.36 -11.83 -2.23
N ILE A 20 -5.32 -10.88 -1.30
CA ILE A 20 -5.13 -11.15 0.13
C ILE A 20 -6.46 -11.00 0.86
N THR A 21 -6.62 -11.78 1.91
CA THR A 21 -7.78 -11.71 2.79
C THR A 21 -7.68 -10.54 3.75
N LYS A 22 -8.76 -10.29 4.50
CA LYS A 22 -8.77 -9.28 5.57
C LYS A 22 -7.76 -9.63 6.69
N ASP A 23 -7.63 -10.91 7.02
CA ASP A 23 -6.71 -11.37 8.06
C ASP A 23 -5.26 -11.21 7.62
N ASP A 24 -4.93 -11.56 6.37
CA ASP A 24 -3.63 -11.27 5.77
C ASP A 24 -3.28 -9.76 5.88
N ALA A 25 -4.27 -8.88 5.65
CA ALA A 25 -4.05 -7.44 5.77
C ALA A 25 -3.74 -7.00 7.21
N TYR A 26 -4.41 -7.59 8.22
CA TYR A 26 -4.09 -7.35 9.63
C TYR A 26 -2.70 -7.86 10.01
N GLU A 27 -2.29 -9.01 9.47
CA GLU A 27 -0.94 -9.53 9.67
C GLU A 27 0.11 -8.60 9.05
N VAL A 28 -0.11 -8.11 7.82
CA VAL A 28 0.77 -7.13 7.17
C VAL A 28 0.91 -5.87 8.03
N PHE A 29 -0.20 -5.35 8.55
CA PHE A 29 -0.19 -4.19 9.45
C PHE A 29 0.60 -4.47 10.75
N SER A 30 0.40 -5.64 11.37
CA SER A 30 1.12 -6.00 12.58
C SER A 30 2.62 -6.18 12.31
N TYR A 31 2.97 -6.78 11.18
CA TYR A 31 4.34 -6.95 10.70
C TYR A 31 5.03 -5.60 10.41
N SER A 32 4.28 -4.61 9.93
CA SER A 32 4.81 -3.28 9.58
C SER A 32 5.41 -2.54 10.75
N LYS A 33 4.97 -2.84 11.98
CA LYS A 33 5.48 -2.22 13.20
C LYS A 33 6.98 -2.45 13.39
N TYR A 34 7.50 -3.59 12.92
CA TYR A 34 8.91 -3.98 13.10
C TYR A 34 9.68 -4.11 11.79
N ASN A 35 8.98 -4.23 10.64
CA ASN A 35 9.59 -4.51 9.34
C ASN A 35 9.03 -3.62 8.22
N SER A 36 8.82 -2.33 8.51
CA SER A 36 8.22 -1.36 7.58
C SER A 36 8.96 -1.25 6.23
N GLU A 37 10.29 -1.32 6.23
CA GLU A 37 11.11 -1.24 5.01
C GLU A 37 10.76 -2.32 3.98
N LYS A 38 10.50 -3.55 4.44
CA LYS A 38 10.12 -4.66 3.54
C LYS A 38 8.78 -4.37 2.86
N ILE A 39 7.82 -3.85 3.62
CA ILE A 39 6.49 -3.50 3.09
C ILE A 39 6.61 -2.36 2.09
N PHE A 40 7.40 -1.33 2.38
CA PHE A 40 7.63 -0.23 1.44
C PHE A 40 8.29 -0.70 0.15
N LYS A 41 9.25 -1.62 0.23
CA LYS A 41 9.88 -2.23 -0.96
C LYS A 41 8.86 -2.99 -1.81
N VAL A 42 8.02 -3.82 -1.20
CA VAL A 42 6.94 -4.55 -1.91
C VAL A 42 5.94 -3.58 -2.53
N ALA A 43 5.49 -2.57 -1.78
CA ALA A 43 4.57 -1.55 -2.28
C ALA A 43 5.16 -0.76 -3.46
N SER A 44 6.45 -0.40 -3.39
CA SER A 44 7.16 0.26 -4.49
C SER A 44 7.23 -0.62 -5.72
N ASN A 45 7.56 -1.91 -5.56
CA ASN A 45 7.60 -2.87 -6.67
C ASN A 45 6.23 -3.03 -7.33
N LEU A 46 5.16 -3.12 -6.54
CA LEU A 46 3.79 -3.20 -7.06
C LEU A 46 3.38 -1.94 -7.81
N ARG A 47 3.70 -0.76 -7.27
CA ARG A 47 3.41 0.51 -7.92
C ARG A 47 4.16 0.60 -9.25
N ASP A 48 5.44 0.26 -9.27
CA ASP A 48 6.26 0.35 -10.47
C ASP A 48 5.81 -0.68 -11.53
N SER A 49 5.35 -1.87 -11.14
CA SER A 49 4.85 -2.87 -12.09
C SER A 49 3.49 -2.51 -12.71
N HIS A 50 2.60 -1.85 -11.96
CA HIS A 50 1.24 -1.54 -12.43
C HIS A 50 1.07 -0.11 -12.96
N LYS A 51 1.85 0.85 -12.43
CA LYS A 51 1.75 2.29 -12.77
C LYS A 51 3.03 2.84 -13.41
N GLY A 52 4.09 2.04 -13.49
CA GLY A 52 5.39 2.51 -13.99
C GLY A 52 5.96 3.59 -13.09
N LYS A 53 6.89 4.39 -13.62
CA LYS A 53 7.51 5.50 -12.88
C LYS A 53 6.79 6.84 -13.01
N VAL A 54 5.71 6.91 -13.79
CA VAL A 54 4.95 8.14 -14.03
C VAL A 54 4.14 8.52 -12.78
N VAL A 55 4.27 9.77 -12.36
CA VAL A 55 3.46 10.36 -11.28
C VAL A 55 2.48 11.33 -11.93
N SER A 56 1.18 11.03 -11.83
CA SER A 56 0.13 11.94 -12.26
C SER A 56 -0.17 12.96 -11.17
N PHE A 57 -0.25 14.23 -11.54
CA PHE A 57 -0.72 15.28 -10.65
C PHE A 57 -1.79 16.12 -11.34
N SER A 58 -2.69 16.70 -10.56
CA SER A 58 -3.68 17.64 -11.04
C SER A 58 -3.48 18.96 -10.31
N LYS A 59 -3.43 20.07 -11.04
CA LYS A 59 -3.35 21.42 -10.47
C LYS A 59 -4.73 21.84 -9.92
N LYS A 60 -5.23 21.12 -8.92
CA LYS A 60 -6.46 21.45 -8.21
C LYS A 60 -6.13 22.30 -7.00
N VAL A 61 -6.83 23.42 -6.86
CA VAL A 61 -6.82 24.21 -5.63
C VAL A 61 -8.04 23.77 -4.82
N PHE A 62 -7.82 23.36 -3.58
CA PHE A 62 -8.90 23.03 -2.66
C PHE A 62 -9.36 24.31 -1.97
N PHE A 63 -10.55 24.80 -2.33
CA PHE A 63 -11.16 25.93 -1.64
C PHE A 63 -12.09 25.39 -0.57
N ASN A 64 -11.70 25.56 0.69
CA ASN A 64 -12.56 25.27 1.82
C ASN A 64 -13.54 26.44 2.01
N ILE A 65 -14.59 26.48 1.18
CA ILE A 65 -15.54 27.60 1.11
C ILE A 65 -16.43 27.64 2.37
N VAL A 66 -16.75 26.48 2.96
CA VAL A 66 -17.49 26.37 4.22
C VAL A 66 -16.90 25.25 5.06
N ASN A 67 -16.49 25.59 6.28
CA ASN A 67 -15.97 24.66 7.27
C ASN A 67 -16.93 24.43 8.45
N LEU A 68 -18.13 25.03 8.41
CA LEU A 68 -19.18 24.76 9.38
C LEU A 68 -19.87 23.44 9.01
N CYS A 69 -19.72 22.43 9.87
CA CYS A 69 -20.36 21.14 9.74
C CYS A 69 -21.23 20.87 10.96
N ARG A 70 -22.44 20.35 10.75
CA ARG A 70 -23.34 19.91 11.83
C ARG A 70 -22.99 18.52 12.35
N ASP A 71 -22.31 17.74 11.52
CA ASP A 71 -22.01 16.35 11.83
C ASP A 71 -20.86 16.25 12.82
N THR A 72 -20.93 15.22 13.67
CA THR A 72 -19.80 14.78 14.49
C THR A 72 -19.12 13.65 13.74
N CYS A 73 -17.86 13.89 13.35
CA CYS A 73 -17.02 12.91 12.66
C CYS A 73 -16.60 11.75 13.58
#